data_AF-A0A7C9EXK4-F1
#
_entry.id   AF-A0A7C9EXK4-F1
#
_cell.length_a   1.000
_cell.length_b   1.000
_cell.length_c   1.000
_cell.angle_alpha   90.00
_cell.angle_beta   90.00
_cell.angle_gamma   90.00
#
_symmetry.space_group_name_H-M   'P 1'
#
loop_
_entity.id
_entity.type
_entity.pdbx_description
1 polymer ?
#
loop_
_entity_poly.entity_id
_entity_poly.type
_entity_poly.pdbx_seq_one_letter_code
_entity_poly.pdbx_strand_id
1 'polypeptide(L)'
;HWDVSNELLHFDFYEQRLGPNATLDFFKTTHQADPLATLFLNEYNVVETCNDVNSTVDSYVKRLMELKRGGVSMDGIGLQGHFTVPNPPFIRAVLDKLGTLGLPIWLTEVDISHTIDKQTQAVYLEQVLREGFSHPSVKGIILWTALDQKGCYEMCLTDNKFNNLPAGDTVDKLLQQWETGRIKGISDELGSYSFHGFL
;
A
#
# COMPACT_ATOMS: atom_id res chain seq x y z
N HIS A 1 -5.55 -8.29 10.54
CA HIS A 1 -5.79 -7.79 9.18
C HIS A 1 -5.87 -8.97 8.24
N TRP A 2 -6.79 -8.96 7.26
CA TRP A 2 -6.91 -10.00 6.24
C TRP A 2 -7.22 -9.36 4.88
N ASP A 3 -6.45 -9.71 3.86
CA ASP A 3 -6.86 -9.53 2.46
C ASP A 3 -7.83 -10.67 2.13
N VAL A 4 -9.14 -10.41 2.29
CA VAL A 4 -10.17 -11.45 2.15
C VAL A 4 -10.37 -11.84 0.69
N SER A 5 -10.21 -10.86 -0.19
CA SER A 5 -10.21 -11.06 -1.62
C SER A 5 -9.02 -10.34 -2.22
N ASN A 6 -8.31 -11.06 -3.08
CA ASN A 6 -7.17 -10.56 -3.83
C ASN A 6 -7.52 -10.56 -5.32
N GLU A 7 -7.31 -9.44 -6.00
CA GLU A 7 -7.38 -9.31 -7.48
C GLU A 7 -8.77 -9.57 -8.08
N LEU A 8 -9.80 -9.18 -7.34
CA LEU A 8 -11.20 -9.31 -7.71
C LEU A 8 -11.59 -8.45 -8.92
N LEU A 9 -10.88 -7.36 -9.20
CA LEU A 9 -11.16 -6.52 -10.36
C LEU A 9 -10.76 -7.21 -11.67
N HIS A 10 -9.85 -8.19 -11.59
CA HIS A 10 -9.34 -8.93 -12.75
C HIS A 10 -9.89 -10.34 -12.85
N PHE A 11 -10.17 -10.99 -11.71
CA PHE A 11 -10.52 -12.39 -11.67
C PHE A 11 -11.79 -12.67 -10.85
N ASP A 12 -12.66 -13.52 -11.40
CA ASP A 12 -13.98 -13.87 -10.85
C ASP A 12 -14.16 -15.38 -10.64
N PHE A 13 -13.06 -16.14 -10.54
CA PHE A 13 -13.04 -17.61 -10.51
C PHE A 13 -14.06 -18.22 -9.53
N TYR A 14 -14.12 -17.67 -8.31
CA TYR A 14 -15.03 -18.14 -7.27
C TYR A 14 -16.47 -17.74 -7.53
N GLU A 15 -16.73 -16.54 -8.05
CA GLU A 15 -18.09 -16.07 -8.36
C GLU A 15 -18.71 -16.87 -9.51
N GLN A 16 -17.92 -17.27 -10.49
CA GLN A 16 -18.36 -18.15 -11.57
C GLN A 16 -18.80 -19.54 -11.08
N ARG A 17 -18.25 -20.03 -9.96
CA ARG A 17 -18.46 -21.41 -9.47
C ARG A 17 -19.42 -21.51 -8.30
N LEU A 18 -19.36 -20.55 -7.39
CA LEU A 18 -20.13 -20.51 -6.16
C LEU A 18 -21.30 -19.52 -6.25
N GLY A 19 -21.37 -18.74 -7.33
CA GLY A 19 -22.41 -17.76 -7.61
C GLY A 19 -21.95 -16.32 -7.36
N PRO A 20 -22.70 -15.32 -7.84
CA PRO A 20 -22.29 -13.90 -7.83
C PRO A 20 -22.12 -13.30 -6.43
N ASN A 21 -22.56 -13.99 -5.38
CA ASN A 21 -22.41 -13.55 -3.98
C ASN A 21 -21.20 -14.19 -3.27
N ALA A 22 -20.39 -15.02 -3.94
CA ALA A 22 -19.31 -15.77 -3.30
C ALA A 22 -18.35 -14.85 -2.52
N THR A 23 -17.91 -13.76 -3.13
CA THR A 23 -17.04 -12.78 -2.47
C THR A 23 -17.71 -12.18 -1.24
N LEU A 24 -18.99 -11.79 -1.34
CA LEU A 24 -19.76 -11.25 -0.22
C LEU A 24 -19.80 -12.25 0.95
N ASP A 25 -20.00 -13.53 0.64
CA ASP A 25 -20.04 -14.60 1.63
C ASP A 25 -18.66 -14.83 2.27
N PHE A 26 -17.56 -14.65 1.53
CA PHE A 26 -16.19 -14.72 2.10
C PHE A 26 -15.95 -13.63 3.14
N PHE A 27 -16.34 -12.39 2.85
CA PHE A 27 -16.23 -11.29 3.80
C PHE A 27 -17.11 -11.50 5.04
N LYS A 28 -18.36 -11.95 4.85
CA LYS A 28 -19.25 -12.28 5.98
C LYS A 28 -18.68 -13.40 6.84
N THR A 29 -18.19 -14.46 6.21
CA THR A 29 -17.61 -15.61 6.90
C THR A 29 -16.35 -15.21 7.68
N THR A 30 -15.48 -14.40 7.06
CA THR A 30 -14.25 -13.92 7.72
C THR A 30 -14.59 -13.04 8.92
N HIS A 31 -15.53 -12.11 8.78
CA HIS A 31 -15.96 -11.26 9.89
C HIS A 31 -16.63 -12.06 11.02
N GLN A 32 -17.39 -13.11 10.70
CA GLN A 32 -17.98 -14.01 11.70
C GLN A 32 -16.91 -14.82 12.46
N ALA A 33 -15.85 -15.24 11.77
CA ALA A 33 -14.77 -16.01 12.35
C ALA A 33 -13.83 -15.16 13.21
N ASP A 34 -13.54 -13.93 12.77
CA ASP A 34 -12.73 -12.96 13.51
C ASP A 34 -13.32 -11.53 13.37
N PRO A 35 -14.23 -11.14 14.29
CA PRO A 35 -14.85 -9.82 14.25
C PRO A 35 -13.89 -8.65 14.53
N LEU A 36 -12.67 -8.92 15.01
CA LEU A 36 -11.68 -7.88 15.32
C LEU A 36 -10.70 -7.67 14.16
N ALA A 37 -10.67 -8.55 13.17
CA ALA A 37 -9.83 -8.37 12.00
C ALA A 37 -10.36 -7.25 11.10
N THR A 38 -9.49 -6.30 10.78
CA THR A 38 -9.70 -5.39 9.65
C THR A 38 -9.67 -6.19 8.34
N LEU A 39 -10.73 -6.09 7.55
CA LEU A 39 -10.87 -6.77 6.27
C LEU A 39 -10.55 -5.83 5.11
N PHE A 40 -9.70 -6.31 4.20
CA PHE A 40 -9.22 -5.60 3.03
C PHE A 40 -9.71 -6.28 1.74
N LEU A 41 -9.97 -5.46 0.73
CA LEU A 41 -9.89 -5.84 -0.68
C LEU A 41 -8.50 -5.43 -1.16
N ASN A 42 -7.73 -6.33 -1.76
CA ASN A 42 -6.36 -6.07 -2.21
C ASN A 42 -6.28 -6.17 -3.74
N GLU A 43 -5.84 -5.09 -4.39
CA GLU A 43 -5.82 -5.01 -5.87
C GLU A 43 -4.54 -4.37 -6.38
N TYR A 44 -4.05 -4.87 -7.53
CA TYR A 44 -3.01 -4.23 -8.31
C TYR A 44 -3.57 -3.31 -9.40
N ASN A 45 -2.69 -2.51 -9.98
CA ASN A 45 -2.94 -1.52 -11.04
C ASN A 45 -3.86 -0.34 -10.65
N VAL A 46 -4.47 -0.33 -9.46
CA VAL A 46 -5.32 0.78 -9.02
C VAL A 46 -4.51 2.05 -8.80
N VAL A 47 -3.34 1.94 -8.16
CA VAL A 47 -2.47 3.08 -7.79
C VAL A 47 -1.25 3.21 -8.71
N GLU A 48 -0.94 2.14 -9.43
CA GLU A 48 0.27 1.95 -10.21
C GLU A 48 0.16 2.54 -11.62
N THR A 49 -1.02 2.45 -12.24
CA THR A 49 -1.19 2.84 -13.64
C THR A 49 -2.62 3.26 -13.98
N CYS A 50 -2.77 4.16 -14.96
CA CYS A 50 -4.07 4.49 -15.55
C CYS A 50 -4.36 3.73 -16.86
N ASN A 51 -3.46 2.83 -17.27
CA ASN A 51 -3.59 2.08 -18.52
C ASN A 51 -4.46 0.82 -18.39
N ASP A 52 -4.70 0.35 -17.16
CA ASP A 52 -5.57 -0.79 -16.90
C ASP A 52 -7.01 -0.32 -16.71
N VAL A 53 -7.84 -0.54 -17.73
CA VAL A 53 -9.25 -0.14 -17.73
C VAL A 53 -10.13 -0.99 -16.81
N ASN A 54 -9.66 -2.18 -16.41
CA ASN A 54 -10.40 -3.04 -15.49
C ASN A 54 -10.17 -2.60 -14.03
N SER A 55 -8.94 -2.19 -13.71
CA SER A 55 -8.52 -1.81 -12.36
C SER A 55 -8.41 -0.30 -12.15
N THR A 56 -9.49 0.42 -12.44
CA THR A 56 -9.53 1.86 -12.13
C THR A 56 -9.90 2.11 -10.68
N VAL A 57 -9.49 3.26 -10.13
CA VAL A 57 -9.96 3.72 -8.81
C VAL A 57 -11.49 3.77 -8.71
N ASP A 58 -12.20 4.04 -9.81
CA ASP A 58 -13.67 4.00 -9.86
C ASP A 58 -14.23 2.58 -9.79
N SER A 59 -13.61 1.63 -10.50
CA SER A 59 -13.95 0.21 -10.43
C SER A 59 -13.78 -0.31 -8.99
N TYR A 60 -12.67 0.05 -8.35
CA TYR A 60 -12.38 -0.30 -6.96
C TYR A 60 -13.44 0.25 -6.00
N VAL A 61 -13.73 1.57 -6.08
CA VAL A 61 -14.77 2.23 -5.25
C VAL A 61 -16.14 1.59 -5.47
N LYS A 62 -16.50 1.32 -6.73
CA LYS A 62 -17.77 0.64 -7.07
C LYS A 62 -17.85 -0.71 -6.37
N ARG A 63 -16.78 -1.50 -6.40
CA ARG A 63 -16.75 -2.82 -5.79
C ARG A 63 -16.86 -2.80 -4.27
N LEU A 64 -16.17 -1.86 -3.61
CA LEU A 64 -16.33 -1.62 -2.18
C LEU A 64 -17.78 -1.26 -1.82
N MET A 65 -18.43 -0.40 -2.62
CA MET A 65 -19.82 0.01 -2.37
C MET A 65 -20.82 -1.14 -2.58
N GLU A 66 -20.58 -2.04 -3.53
CA GLU A 66 -21.38 -3.26 -3.73
C GLU A 66 -21.31 -4.17 -2.50
N LEU A 67 -20.10 -4.44 -1.99
CA LEU A 67 -19.90 -5.26 -0.79
C LEU A 67 -20.53 -4.61 0.45
N LYS A 68 -20.41 -3.28 0.58
CA LYS A 68 -21.07 -2.50 1.62
C LYS A 68 -22.59 -2.63 1.59
N ARG A 69 -23.20 -2.54 0.40
CA ARG A 69 -24.66 -2.74 0.23
C ARG A 69 -25.10 -4.17 0.56
N GLY A 70 -24.22 -5.15 0.35
CA GLY A 70 -24.44 -6.55 0.72
C GLY A 70 -24.34 -6.84 2.22
N GLY A 71 -24.01 -5.84 3.05
CA GLY A 71 -23.94 -5.93 4.51
C GLY A 71 -22.54 -6.21 5.07
N VAL A 72 -21.48 -6.04 4.26
CA VAL A 72 -20.09 -6.14 4.74
C VAL A 72 -19.59 -4.74 5.12
N SER A 73 -19.05 -4.59 6.32
CA SER A 73 -18.21 -3.44 6.64
C SER A 73 -16.81 -3.76 6.15
N MET A 74 -16.35 -3.04 5.12
CA MET A 74 -14.94 -3.03 4.75
C MET A 74 -14.21 -2.12 5.72
N ASP A 75 -13.12 -2.61 6.28
CA ASP A 75 -12.38 -1.87 7.30
C ASP A 75 -11.04 -1.34 6.78
N GLY A 76 -10.64 -1.69 5.55
CA GLY A 76 -9.42 -1.21 4.92
C GLY A 76 -9.39 -1.31 3.39
N ILE A 77 -8.44 -0.61 2.80
CA ILE A 77 -8.15 -0.55 1.36
C ILE A 77 -6.74 -1.09 1.13
N GLY A 78 -6.59 -2.16 0.34
CA GLY A 78 -5.30 -2.76 -0.02
C GLY A 78 -4.94 -2.41 -1.46
N LEU A 79 -3.76 -1.82 -1.65
CA LEU A 79 -3.21 -1.49 -2.96
C LEU A 79 -1.84 -2.16 -3.05
N GLN A 80 -1.67 -3.12 -3.96
CA GLN A 80 -0.45 -3.93 -4.03
C GLN A 80 0.79 -3.03 -4.19
N GLY A 81 0.81 -2.16 -5.20
CA GLY A 81 1.91 -1.23 -5.39
C GLY A 81 3.10 -1.83 -6.15
N HIS A 82 2.83 -2.69 -7.14
CA HIS A 82 3.84 -3.20 -8.06
C HIS A 82 4.14 -2.17 -9.17
N PHE A 83 5.12 -1.30 -8.95
CA PHE A 83 5.41 -0.21 -9.90
C PHE A 83 6.47 -0.62 -10.93
N THR A 84 6.28 -0.23 -12.19
CA THR A 84 7.39 -0.22 -13.16
C THR A 84 8.01 1.18 -13.24
N VAL A 85 7.21 2.18 -13.64
CA VAL A 85 7.58 3.60 -13.58
C VAL A 85 6.48 4.31 -12.80
N PRO A 86 6.76 4.83 -11.59
CA PRO A 86 5.75 5.50 -10.80
C PRO A 86 5.36 6.85 -11.43
N ASN A 87 4.11 7.24 -11.23
CA ASN A 87 3.59 8.55 -11.60
C ASN A 87 3.08 9.24 -10.34
N PRO A 88 3.92 10.02 -9.62
CA PRO A 88 3.54 10.59 -8.33
C PRO A 88 2.25 11.43 -8.33
N PRO A 89 1.99 12.30 -9.34
CA PRO A 89 0.68 12.95 -9.48
C PRO A 89 -0.51 11.99 -9.56
N PHE A 90 -0.37 10.86 -10.26
CA PHE A 90 -1.43 9.86 -10.35
C PHE A 90 -1.62 9.10 -9.04
N ILE A 91 -0.52 8.66 -8.40
CA ILE A 91 -0.54 8.02 -7.07
C ILE A 91 -1.32 8.91 -6.10
N ARG A 92 -0.98 10.20 -6.04
CA ARG A 92 -1.66 11.18 -5.18
C ARG A 92 -3.14 11.29 -5.49
N ALA A 93 -3.52 11.40 -6.77
CA ALA A 93 -4.93 11.52 -7.16
C ALA A 93 -5.75 10.27 -6.78
N VAL A 94 -5.16 9.07 -6.89
CA VAL A 94 -5.79 7.81 -6.46
C VAL A 94 -5.94 7.78 -4.94
N LEU A 95 -4.88 8.11 -4.19
CA LEU A 95 -4.90 8.15 -2.73
C LEU A 95 -5.89 9.20 -2.19
N ASP A 96 -5.95 10.40 -2.78
CA ASP A 96 -6.89 11.46 -2.40
C ASP A 96 -8.33 10.97 -2.56
N LYS A 97 -8.62 10.33 -3.70
CA LYS A 97 -9.96 9.80 -4.00
C LYS A 97 -10.36 8.69 -3.05
N LEU A 98 -9.49 7.70 -2.85
CA LEU A 98 -9.74 6.60 -1.90
C LEU A 98 -9.82 7.12 -0.45
N GLY A 99 -9.04 8.15 -0.12
CA GLY A 99 -9.05 8.82 1.17
C GLY A 99 -10.40 9.44 1.54
N THR A 100 -11.21 9.84 0.55
CA THR A 100 -12.57 10.35 0.78
C THR A 100 -13.52 9.32 1.39
N LEU A 101 -13.18 8.02 1.31
CA LEU A 101 -13.97 6.93 1.89
C LEU A 101 -13.81 6.83 3.41
N GLY A 102 -12.80 7.49 3.99
CA GLY A 102 -12.52 7.44 5.44
C GLY A 102 -12.00 6.08 5.93
N LEU A 103 -11.58 5.20 5.02
CA LEU A 103 -10.97 3.91 5.33
C LEU A 103 -9.43 4.02 5.35
N PRO A 104 -8.73 3.24 6.20
CA PRO A 104 -7.27 3.18 6.16
C PRO A 104 -6.79 2.53 4.86
N ILE A 105 -5.83 3.16 4.20
CA ILE A 105 -5.17 2.65 2.99
C ILE A 105 -3.85 1.98 3.38
N TRP A 106 -3.59 0.81 2.85
CA TRP A 106 -2.33 0.10 2.96
C TRP A 106 -1.75 -0.09 1.56
N LEU A 107 -0.47 0.28 1.39
CA LEU A 107 0.32 -0.19 0.28
C LEU A 107 0.92 -1.54 0.71
N THR A 108 0.47 -2.64 0.13
CA THR A 108 0.60 -3.98 0.71
C THR A 108 1.79 -4.77 0.17
N GLU A 109 2.27 -4.45 -1.03
CA GLU A 109 3.24 -5.26 -1.78
C GLU A 109 4.19 -4.37 -2.60
N VAL A 110 4.66 -3.27 -2.03
CA VAL A 110 5.42 -2.26 -2.78
C VAL A 110 6.76 -2.83 -3.26
N ASP A 111 6.93 -2.84 -4.57
CA ASP A 111 8.20 -3.10 -5.23
C ASP A 111 8.33 -2.27 -6.52
N ILE A 112 9.56 -2.25 -7.06
CA ILE A 112 9.84 -1.72 -8.38
C ILE A 112 10.27 -2.88 -9.27
N SER A 113 9.72 -2.94 -10.48
CA SER A 113 9.95 -4.05 -11.40
C SER A 113 11.43 -4.39 -11.58
N HIS A 114 11.75 -5.68 -11.65
CA HIS A 114 13.10 -6.21 -11.95
C HIS A 114 13.64 -5.80 -13.32
N THR A 115 12.78 -5.26 -14.19
CA THR A 115 13.18 -4.73 -15.51
C THR A 115 13.92 -3.39 -15.40
N ILE A 116 13.87 -2.74 -14.23
CA ILE A 116 14.53 -1.47 -13.92
C ILE A 116 15.87 -1.74 -13.23
N ASP A 117 16.92 -0.99 -13.57
CA ASP A 117 18.22 -1.13 -12.92
C ASP A 117 18.16 -0.71 -11.43
N LYS A 118 19.05 -1.26 -10.61
CA LYS A 118 19.03 -1.09 -9.14
C LYS A 118 19.10 0.36 -8.68
N GLN A 119 19.84 1.22 -9.39
CA GLN A 119 19.93 2.64 -9.04
C GLN A 119 18.61 3.36 -9.35
N THR A 120 18.02 3.07 -10.50
CA THR A 120 16.70 3.63 -10.87
C THR A 120 15.59 3.08 -9.98
N GLN A 121 15.63 1.78 -9.61
CA GLN A 121 14.72 1.20 -8.62
C GLN A 121 14.73 1.99 -7.30
N ALA A 122 15.92 2.35 -6.80
CA ALA A 122 16.03 3.15 -5.57
C ALA A 122 15.39 4.54 -5.68
N VAL A 123 15.52 5.20 -6.84
CA VAL A 123 14.90 6.51 -7.10
C VAL A 123 13.37 6.38 -7.17
N TYR A 124 12.87 5.37 -7.88
CA TYR A 124 11.43 5.14 -8.02
C TYR A 124 10.80 4.71 -6.69
N LEU A 125 11.48 3.85 -5.93
CA LEU A 125 11.05 3.47 -4.60
C LEU A 125 10.93 4.68 -3.68
N GLU A 126 11.90 5.60 -3.70
CA GLU A 126 11.81 6.84 -2.90
C GLU A 126 10.57 7.67 -3.26
N GLN A 127 10.23 7.78 -4.54
CA GLN A 127 9.03 8.51 -4.97
C GLN A 127 7.75 7.87 -4.43
N VAL A 128 7.61 6.55 -4.59
CA VAL A 128 6.44 5.81 -4.10
C VAL A 128 6.30 5.92 -2.58
N LEU A 129 7.40 5.67 -1.86
CA LEU A 129 7.42 5.73 -0.40
C LEU A 129 7.07 7.12 0.12
N ARG A 130 7.56 8.19 -0.52
CA ARG A 130 7.22 9.57 -0.13
C ARG A 130 5.76 9.91 -0.39
N GLU A 131 5.17 9.50 -1.53
CA GLU A 131 3.74 9.72 -1.78
C GLU A 131 2.87 8.97 -0.76
N GLY A 132 3.20 7.71 -0.50
CA GLY A 132 2.51 6.90 0.51
C GLY A 132 2.60 7.53 1.90
N PHE A 133 3.81 7.83 2.36
CA PHE A 133 4.04 8.39 3.71
C PHE A 133 3.41 9.78 3.90
N SER A 134 3.36 10.60 2.85
CA SER A 134 2.84 11.96 2.94
C SER A 134 1.31 12.02 3.00
N HIS A 135 0.61 10.94 2.65
CA HIS A 135 -0.85 10.95 2.54
C HIS A 135 -1.52 10.50 3.85
N PRO A 136 -2.41 11.32 4.47
CA PRO A 136 -2.93 11.07 5.81
C PRO A 136 -3.81 9.80 5.93
N SER A 137 -4.41 9.34 4.84
CA SER A 137 -5.20 8.09 4.83
C SER A 137 -4.35 6.82 4.70
N VAL A 138 -3.07 6.93 4.35
CA VAL A 138 -2.17 5.77 4.30
C VAL A 138 -1.71 5.44 5.71
N LYS A 139 -1.99 4.20 6.14
CA LYS A 139 -1.71 3.71 7.51
C LYS A 139 -0.68 2.59 7.55
N GLY A 140 -0.30 2.04 6.41
CA GLY A 140 0.72 1.01 6.30
C GLY A 140 1.37 0.99 4.93
N ILE A 141 2.66 0.70 4.91
CA ILE A 141 3.44 0.40 3.71
C ILE A 141 4.22 -0.87 4.00
N ILE A 142 4.03 -1.90 3.17
CA ILE A 142 4.74 -3.17 3.21
C ILE A 142 5.51 -3.30 1.89
N LEU A 143 6.79 -3.70 1.99
CA LEU A 143 7.66 -3.88 0.83
C LEU A 143 7.70 -5.34 0.39
N TRP A 144 7.48 -5.60 -0.90
CA TRP A 144 7.53 -6.94 -1.49
C TRP A 144 8.94 -7.32 -1.95
N THR A 145 9.85 -7.45 -0.97
CA THR A 145 11.30 -7.47 -1.23
C THR A 145 11.97 -8.80 -0.86
N ALA A 146 11.24 -9.90 -1.07
CA ALA A 146 11.72 -11.24 -0.75
C ALA A 146 13.05 -11.56 -1.47
N LEU A 147 14.03 -12.03 -0.70
CA LEU A 147 15.32 -12.49 -1.18
C LEU A 147 15.29 -14.00 -1.45
N ASP A 148 15.66 -14.42 -2.67
CA ASP A 148 15.86 -15.84 -3.02
C ASP A 148 17.35 -16.12 -3.34
N GLN A 149 17.76 -17.39 -3.25
CA GLN A 149 19.10 -17.85 -3.63
C GLN A 149 19.46 -17.46 -5.06
N LYS A 150 18.46 -17.39 -5.96
CA LYS A 150 18.64 -17.02 -7.37
C LYS A 150 18.67 -15.51 -7.61
N GLY A 151 18.40 -14.69 -6.59
CA GLY A 151 18.34 -13.23 -6.67
C GLY A 151 17.00 -12.68 -6.22
N CYS A 152 16.65 -11.51 -6.72
CA CYS A 152 15.41 -10.82 -6.42
C CYS A 152 14.30 -11.29 -7.35
N TYR A 153 13.06 -11.38 -6.85
CA TYR A 153 11.89 -11.54 -7.70
C TYR A 153 11.63 -10.25 -8.50
N GLU A 154 11.24 -9.17 -7.82
CA GLU A 154 11.14 -7.82 -8.42
C GLU A 154 12.27 -6.91 -7.92
N MET A 155 12.41 -6.80 -6.61
CA MET A 155 13.38 -5.91 -5.95
C MET A 155 13.86 -6.54 -4.64
N CYS A 156 15.12 -6.30 -4.26
CA CYS A 156 15.61 -6.62 -2.91
C CYS A 156 16.19 -5.37 -2.26
N LEU A 157 16.16 -5.35 -0.93
CA LEU A 157 16.86 -4.35 -0.14
C LEU A 157 18.34 -4.70 0.06
N THR A 158 18.67 -6.00 0.07
CA THR A 158 20.04 -6.49 0.30
C THR A 158 20.44 -7.56 -0.72
N ASP A 159 21.75 -7.82 -0.83
CA ASP A 159 22.29 -8.97 -1.56
C ASP A 159 22.27 -10.27 -0.72
N ASN A 160 22.68 -11.39 -1.30
CA ASN A 160 22.75 -12.70 -0.61
C ASN A 160 23.75 -12.76 0.57
N LYS A 161 24.55 -11.70 0.78
CA LYS A 161 25.46 -11.56 1.92
C LYS A 161 24.94 -10.53 2.93
N PHE A 162 23.70 -10.05 2.76
CA PHE A 162 23.09 -9.00 3.56
C PHE A 162 23.81 -7.65 3.48
N ASN A 163 24.55 -7.38 2.39
CA ASN A 163 25.01 -6.02 2.12
C ASN A 163 23.85 -5.22 1.51
N ASN A 164 23.76 -3.95 1.86
CA ASN A 164 22.72 -3.08 1.33
C ASN A 164 22.84 -2.92 -0.19
N LEU A 165 21.70 -2.93 -0.86
CA LEU A 165 21.55 -2.47 -2.23
C LEU A 165 21.04 -1.02 -2.22
N PRO A 166 21.09 -0.29 -3.36
CA PRO A 166 20.60 1.09 -3.41
C PRO A 166 19.17 1.29 -2.88
N ALA A 167 18.28 0.32 -3.10
CA ALA A 167 16.92 0.35 -2.56
C ALA A 167 16.89 0.27 -1.02
N GLY A 168 17.75 -0.57 -0.43
CA GLY A 168 17.92 -0.64 1.02
C GLY A 168 18.51 0.64 1.60
N ASP A 169 19.52 1.24 0.95
CA ASP A 169 20.08 2.53 1.37
C ASP A 169 19.03 3.64 1.35
N THR A 170 18.13 3.64 0.36
CA THR A 170 16.99 4.55 0.28
C THR A 170 16.04 4.37 1.46
N VAL A 171 15.67 3.13 1.79
CA VAL A 171 14.76 2.85 2.92
C VAL A 171 15.38 3.31 4.24
N ASP A 172 16.64 2.96 4.50
CA ASP A 172 17.36 3.38 5.71
C ASP A 172 17.41 4.91 5.83
N LYS A 173 17.70 5.61 4.72
CA LYS A 173 17.70 7.08 4.66
C LYS A 173 16.32 7.66 4.99
N LEU A 174 15.24 7.09 4.46
CA LEU A 174 13.88 7.60 4.69
C LEU A 174 13.43 7.36 6.12
N LEU A 175 13.70 6.18 6.70
CA LEU A 175 13.40 5.90 8.10
C LEU A 175 14.10 6.92 9.02
N GLN A 176 15.38 7.24 8.76
CA GLN A 176 16.08 8.29 9.51
C GLN A 176 15.46 9.70 9.36
N GLN A 177 14.77 9.99 8.25
CA GLN A 177 14.07 11.26 8.04
C GLN A 177 12.68 11.28 8.68
N TRP A 178 12.05 10.11 8.82
CA TRP A 178 10.68 9.95 9.25
C TRP A 178 10.54 9.53 10.71
N GLU A 179 11.66 9.31 11.40
CA GLU A 179 11.68 9.06 12.83
C GLU A 179 11.95 10.36 13.59
N THR A 180 11.10 10.68 14.57
CA THR A 180 11.45 11.69 15.57
C THR A 180 12.22 11.06 16.70
N GLY A 181 13.54 11.22 16.67
CA GLY A 181 14.38 10.88 17.81
C GLY A 181 14.10 11.75 19.05
N ARG A 182 14.94 11.60 20.08
CA ARG A 182 14.82 12.43 21.28
C ARG A 182 15.22 13.87 20.99
N ILE A 183 14.23 14.77 20.90
CA ILE A 183 14.48 16.20 20.70
C ILE A 183 14.65 16.92 22.05
N LYS A 184 15.66 17.78 22.15
CA LYS A 184 15.85 18.74 23.25
C LYS A 184 15.79 20.16 22.69
N GLY A 185 15.21 21.08 23.44
CA GLY A 185 15.26 22.49 23.08
C GLY A 185 15.02 23.41 24.26
N ILE A 186 15.16 24.71 23.99
CA ILE A 186 15.01 25.79 24.97
C ILE A 186 13.73 26.53 24.60
N SER A 187 12.91 26.84 25.60
CA SER A 187 11.72 27.64 25.41
C SER A 187 12.06 29.06 24.97
N ASP A 188 11.19 29.69 24.19
CA ASP A 188 11.26 31.12 23.89
C ASP A 188 10.99 31.99 25.14
N GLU A 189 11.03 33.31 24.96
CA GLU A 189 10.78 34.29 26.03
C GLU A 189 9.37 34.20 26.65
N LEU A 190 8.45 33.51 25.98
CA LEU A 190 7.08 33.24 26.44
C LEU A 190 6.94 31.85 27.10
N GLY A 191 8.02 31.07 27.18
CA GLY A 191 7.99 29.71 27.72
C GLY A 191 7.50 28.66 26.71
N SER A 192 7.41 28.99 25.41
CA SER A 192 6.94 28.08 24.37
C SER A 192 8.08 27.32 23.68
N TYR A 193 7.84 26.07 23.32
CA TYR A 193 8.77 25.25 22.55
C TYR A 193 8.01 24.46 21.48
N SER A 194 8.42 24.59 20.22
CA SER A 194 7.78 23.95 19.08
C SER A 194 8.80 23.15 18.27
N PHE A 195 8.42 21.95 17.84
CA PHE A 195 9.19 21.13 16.91
C PHE A 195 8.25 20.43 15.93
N HIS A 196 8.79 19.99 14.79
CA HIS A 196 8.08 19.12 13.86
C HIS A 196 8.56 17.69 14.09
N GLY A 197 7.63 16.80 14.43
CA GLY A 197 7.92 15.39 14.63
C GLY A 197 7.10 14.52 13.68
N PHE A 198 7.75 13.50 13.16
CA PHE A 198 7.19 12.31 12.55
C PHE A 198 7.17 11.15 13.56
N LEU A 199 6.70 9.96 13.18
CA LEU A 199 6.49 8.83 14.10
C LEU A 199 7.75 8.41 14.89
#